data_AF-A0A353ZTY4-F1
#
_entry.id   AF-A0A353ZTY4-F1
#
_cell.length_a   1.000
_cell.length_b   1.000
_cell.length_c   1.000
_cell.angle_alpha   90.00
_cell.angle_beta   90.00
_cell.angle_gamma   90.00
#
_symmetry.space_group_name_H-M   'P 1'
#
loop_
_entity.id
_entity.type
_entity.pdbx_description
1 polymer ?
#
loop_
_entity_poly.entity_id
_entity_poly.type
_entity_poly.pdbx_seq_one_letter_code
_entity_poly.pdbx_strand_id
1 'polypeptide(L)' 'MPTNVVTQLEVKSHNTPDEKRRPDKTEVDIVKVGDYTIGRMTFSPGWR' A
#
# COMPACT_ATOMS: atom_id res chain seq x y z
N MET A 1 -11.79 -13.88 19.01
CA MET A 1 -11.32 -13.57 17.65
C MET A 1 -12.55 -13.16 16.85
N PRO A 2 -12.71 -11.90 16.42
CA PRO A 2 -13.81 -11.54 15.53
C PRO A 2 -13.64 -12.25 14.18
N THR A 3 -14.72 -12.81 13.65
CA THR A 3 -14.74 -13.40 12.32
C THR A 3 -14.87 -12.27 11.29
N ASN A 4 -13.83 -12.04 10.50
CA ASN A 4 -13.93 -11.11 9.37
C ASN A 4 -14.73 -11.77 8.24
N VAL A 5 -15.92 -11.25 7.99
CA VAL A 5 -16.74 -11.59 6.82
C VAL A 5 -16.42 -10.61 5.70
N VAL A 6 -16.15 -11.14 4.50
CA VAL A 6 -15.94 -10.30 3.31
C VAL A 6 -17.29 -9.71 2.89
N THR A 7 -17.48 -8.42 3.14
CA THR A 7 -18.72 -7.70 2.81
C THR A 7 -18.70 -7.10 1.41
N GLN A 8 -17.52 -6.80 0.88
CA GLN A 8 -17.32 -6.13 -0.39
C GLN A 8 -16.01 -6.57 -1.04
N LEU A 9 -16.05 -6.78 -2.36
CA LEU A 9 -14.87 -7.03 -3.18
C LEU A 9 -14.47 -5.73 -3.88
N GLU A 10 -13.36 -5.13 -3.45
CA GLU A 10 -12.80 -3.94 -4.09
C GLU A 10 -11.62 -4.31 -4.99
N VAL A 11 -11.60 -3.72 -6.18
CA VAL A 11 -10.48 -3.84 -7.12
C VAL A 11 -9.87 -2.46 -7.30
N LYS A 12 -8.62 -2.30 -6.86
CA LYS A 12 -7.83 -1.09 -7.10
C LYS A 12 -6.56 -1.41 -7.87
N SER A 13 -6.18 -0.50 -8.75
CA SER A 13 -4.94 -0.60 -9.50
C SER A 13 -3.75 -0.24 -8.62
N HIS A 14 -2.80 -1.17 -8.52
CA HIS A 14 -1.52 -0.95 -7.85
C HIS A 14 -0.58 0.00 -8.63
N ASN A 15 -0.96 0.42 -9.84
CA ASN A 15 -0.18 1.34 -10.66
C ASN A 15 -0.59 2.81 -10.45
N THR A 16 -1.76 3.05 -9.85
CA THR A 16 -2.27 4.37 -9.44
C THR A 16 -2.54 4.35 -7.94
N PRO A 17 -1.49 4.39 -7.10
CA PRO A 17 -1.65 4.41 -5.66
C PRO A 17 -2.33 5.68 -5.17
N ASP A 18 -3.07 5.56 -4.08
CA ASP A 18 -3.79 6.67 -3.45
C ASP A 18 -2.81 7.67 -2.82
N GLU A 19 -1.69 7.20 -2.28
CA GLU A 19 -0.65 8.03 -1.69
C GLU A 19 0.74 7.56 -2.12
N LYS A 20 1.55 8.51 -2.60
CA LYS A 20 2.95 8.28 -3.00
C LYS A 20 3.86 9.06 -2.08
N ARG A 21 4.68 8.37 -1.29
CA ARG A 21 5.80 8.97 -0.56
C ARG A 21 7.10 8.63 -1.28
N ARG A 22 7.97 9.62 -1.44
CA ARG A 22 9.27 9.48 -2.11
C ARG A 22 10.39 10.12 -1.28
N PRO A 23 10.80 9.54 -0.14
CA PRO A 23 12.05 9.90 0.53
C PRO A 23 13.29 9.64 -0.35
N ASP A 24 14.43 10.26 -0.04
CA ASP A 24 15.66 10.28 -0.87
C ASP A 24 16.14 8.92 -1.44
N LYS A 25 15.81 7.80 -0.80
CA LYS A 25 16.17 6.43 -1.24
C LYS A 25 15.03 5.43 -1.12
N THR A 26 13.80 5.92 -1.04
CA THR A 26 12.64 5.08 -0.77
C THR A 26 11.46 5.53 -1.58
N GLU A 27 10.77 4.57 -2.17
CA GLU A 27 9.51 4.77 -2.86
C GLU A 27 8.45 3.96 -2.12
N VAL A 28 7.49 4.65 -1.50
CA VAL A 28 6.35 4.02 -0.83
C VAL A 28 5.09 4.41 -1.57
N ASP A 29 4.43 3.42 -2.14
CA ASP A 29 3.11 3.52 -2.74
C ASP A 29 2.09 2.90 -1.80
N ILE A 30 1.07 3.65 -1.40
CA ILE A 30 0.02 3.18 -0.50
C ILE A 30 -1.29 3.13 -1.27
N VAL A 31 -1.96 1.98 -1.22
CA VAL A 31 -3.29 1.72 -1.78
C VAL A 31 -4.20 1.31 -0.63
N LYS A 32 -5.30 2.03 -0.42
CA LYS A 32 -6.31 1.66 0.58
C LYS A 32 -7.40 0.84 -0.09
N VAL A 33 -7.60 -0.41 0.33
CA VAL A 33 -8.62 -1.33 -0.20
C VAL A 33 -9.57 -1.67 0.93
N GLY A 34 -10.74 -1.04 0.95
CA GLY A 34 -11.67 -1.06 2.07
C GLY A 34 -10.99 -0.67 3.39
N ASP A 35 -11.11 -1.54 4.39
CA ASP A 35 -10.51 -1.37 5.71
C ASP A 35 -9.02 -1.77 5.76
N TYR A 36 -8.47 -2.26 4.65
CA TYR A 36 -7.09 -2.74 4.55
C TYR A 36 -6.22 -1.76 3.77
N THR A 37 -4.94 -1.73 4.12
CA THR A 37 -3.95 -0.90 3.44
C THR A 37 -2.86 -1.77 2.85
N ILE A 38 -2.64 -1.65 1.54
CA ILE A 38 -1.60 -2.33 0.79
C ILE A 38 -0.50 -1.31 0.48
N GLY A 39 0.71 -1.55 1.00
CA GLY A 39 1.88 -0.72 0.73
C GLY A 39 2.87 -1.44 -0.20
N ARG A 40 3.25 -0.83 -1.32
CA ARG A 40 4.38 -1.26 -2.14
C ARG A 40 5.56 -0.35 -1.84
N MET A 41 6.61 -0.92 -1.25
CA MET A 41 7.79 -0.19 -0.83
C MET A 41 9.01 -0.68 -1.60
N THR A 42 9.67 0.23 -2.30
CA THR A 42 10.95 0.01 -2.97
C THR A 42 12.01 0.76 -2.21
N PHE A 43 12.99 0.03 -1.68
CA PHE A 43 14.10 0.61 -0.93
C PHE A 43 15.38 0.43 -1.73
N SER A 44 16.06 1.53 -2.07
CA SER A 44 17.34 1.48 -2.78
C SER A 44 18.49 1.35 -1.77
N PRO A 45 19.41 0.38 -1.92
CA PRO A 45 20.48 0.15 -0.94
C PRO A 45 21.32 1.42 -0.69
N GLY A 46 21.84 1.54 0.54
CA GLY A 46 22.58 2.73 1.00
C GLY A 46 21.89 3.52 2.12
N TRP A 47 20.95 2.89 2.83
CA TRP A 47 20.47 3.35 4.13
C TRP A 47 21.65 3.18 5.12
N ARG A 48 22.10 4.27 5.72
CA ARG A 48 23.05 4.24 6.85
C ARG A 48 22.29 4.65 8.10
#